data_AF-A0A7C8IIJ6-F1
#
_entry.id   AF-A0A7C8IIJ6-F1
#
_cell.length_a   1.000
_cell.length_b   1.000
_cell.length_c   1.000
_cell.angle_alpha   90.00
_cell.angle_beta   90.00
_cell.angle_gamma   90.00
#
_symmetry.space_group_name_H-M   'P 1'
#
loop_
_entity.id
_entity.type
_entity.pdbx_description
1 polymer ?
#
loop_
_entity_poly.entity_id
_entity_poly.type
_entity_poly.pdbx_seq_one_letter_code
_entity_poly.pdbx_strand_id
1 'polypeptide(L)'
;RTKQTNCYYLATSGKVPRKPLAAKATRKSSNLYKNKKKLTIGSKSTKLLMRKLLFSRLVRKIAQDAIKAIQEVTKAFLIGIFEDTNINAIHAKRVTINTRDMNLAQRYYKKYKKSLQQM
;
A
#
# COMPACT_ATOMS: atom_id res chain seq x y z
N ARG A 1 -34.65 -15.74 49.08
CA ARG A 1 -35.98 -16.29 49.47
C ARG A 1 -36.49 -15.39 50.58
N THR A 2 -37.61 -14.65 50.54
CA THR A 2 -38.87 -14.73 49.79
C THR A 2 -39.65 -13.40 49.90
N LYS A 3 -40.25 -13.00 48.78
CA LYS A 3 -41.64 -12.53 48.60
C LYS A 3 -42.07 -11.10 49.03
N GLN A 4 -42.55 -10.40 47.99
CA GLN A 4 -43.47 -9.25 47.92
C GLN A 4 -44.69 -9.35 48.85
N THR A 5 -45.37 -8.20 49.10
CA THR A 5 -46.73 -7.89 48.55
C THR A 5 -47.25 -6.48 48.90
N ASN A 6 -47.79 -5.81 47.86
CA ASN A 6 -48.99 -4.94 47.74
C ASN A 6 -49.22 -3.72 48.68
N CYS A 7 -49.43 -2.51 48.13
CA CYS A 7 -50.71 -1.87 47.69
C CYS A 7 -51.66 -1.68 48.89
N TYR A 8 -52.26 -0.51 49.17
CA TYR A 8 -53.39 0.09 48.44
C TYR A 8 -53.65 1.54 48.89
N TYR A 9 -54.16 2.32 47.93
CA TYR A 9 -54.70 3.68 47.93
C TYR A 9 -55.54 4.10 49.14
N LEU A 10 -55.32 5.33 49.64
CA LEU A 10 -56.41 6.26 49.99
C LEU A 10 -56.00 7.72 49.71
N ALA A 11 -56.84 8.38 48.93
CA ALA A 11 -56.74 9.77 48.53
C ALA A 11 -57.40 10.68 49.57
N THR A 12 -56.76 11.80 49.92
CA THR A 12 -57.47 13.04 50.30
C THR A 12 -56.63 14.27 49.91
N SER A 13 -57.36 15.27 49.47
CA SER A 13 -56.95 16.52 48.86
C SER A 13 -56.01 17.39 49.69
N GLY A 14 -54.84 17.70 49.12
CA GLY A 14 -54.01 18.83 49.54
C GLY A 14 -53.40 19.50 48.30
N LYS A 15 -53.80 20.74 48.00
CA LYS A 15 -53.20 21.52 46.92
C LYS A 15 -51.74 21.81 47.26
N VAL A 16 -50.81 21.12 46.61
CA VAL A 16 -49.36 21.32 46.74
C VAL A 16 -48.89 22.37 45.73
N PRO A 17 -48.01 23.31 46.11
CA PRO A 17 -47.56 24.44 45.29
C PRO A 17 -46.98 23.98 43.95
N ARG A 18 -47.43 24.63 42.88
CA ARG A 18 -46.98 24.36 41.51
C ARG A 18 -45.48 24.64 41.38
N LYS A 19 -44.68 23.58 41.20
CA LYS A 19 -43.32 23.70 40.66
C LYS A 19 -43.43 24.16 39.21
N PRO A 20 -42.72 25.22 38.75
CA PRO A 20 -42.63 25.47 37.32
C PRO A 20 -41.92 24.28 36.66
N LEU A 21 -42.51 23.75 35.59
CA LEU A 21 -41.91 22.72 34.75
C LEU A 21 -40.53 23.20 34.32
N ALA A 22 -39.51 22.39 34.63
CA ALA A 22 -38.12 22.68 34.31
C ALA A 22 -38.00 23.06 32.83
N ALA A 23 -37.47 24.25 32.56
CA ALA A 23 -37.17 24.70 31.21
C ALA A 23 -36.27 23.66 30.55
N LYS A 24 -36.74 23.13 29.41
CA LYS A 24 -36.02 22.17 28.58
C LYS A 24 -34.75 22.86 28.10
N ALA A 25 -33.61 22.58 28.73
CA ALA A 25 -32.32 23.03 28.23
C ALA A 25 -32.13 22.39 26.85
N THR A 26 -32.26 23.20 25.79
CA THR A 26 -31.78 22.81 24.47
C THR A 26 -30.29 22.58 24.60
N ARG A 27 -29.86 21.32 24.57
CA ARG A 27 -28.44 20.99 24.43
C ARG A 27 -27.96 21.67 23.15
N LYS A 28 -27.24 22.78 23.29
CA LYS A 28 -26.39 23.28 22.21
C LYS A 28 -25.39 22.16 21.93
N SER A 29 -25.59 21.46 20.81
CA SER A 29 -24.61 20.58 20.19
C SER A 29 -23.32 21.38 20.02
N SER A 30 -22.36 21.12 20.90
CA SER A 30 -21.09 21.79 20.90
C SER A 30 -20.25 21.28 19.73
N ASN A 31 -20.20 22.08 18.67
CA ASN A 31 -19.11 22.19 17.71
C ASN A 31 -18.54 20.87 17.16
N LEU A 32 -19.27 20.18 16.28
CA LEU A 32 -18.70 19.11 15.45
C LEU A 32 -17.76 19.62 14.32
N TYR A 33 -17.40 20.91 14.31
CA TYR A 33 -16.56 21.52 13.27
C TYR A 33 -15.42 22.40 13.78
N LYS A 34 -15.13 22.41 15.09
CA LYS A 34 -13.95 23.12 15.62
C LYS A 34 -12.77 22.17 15.80
N ASN A 35 -12.31 21.60 14.69
CA ASN A 35 -10.93 21.10 14.54
C ASN A 35 -10.56 20.87 13.07
N LYS A 36 -11.05 21.71 12.15
CA LYS A 36 -10.33 21.91 10.89
C LYS A 36 -9.30 22.99 11.12
N LYS A 37 -8.17 22.61 11.77
CA LYS A 37 -6.92 23.34 11.51
C LYS A 37 -6.67 23.17 10.02
N LYS A 38 -7.11 24.16 9.24
CA LYS A 38 -6.72 24.33 7.85
C LYS A 38 -5.20 24.24 7.87
N LEU A 39 -4.65 23.22 7.19
CA LEU A 39 -3.22 23.13 6.94
C LEU A 39 -2.90 24.28 6.00
N THR A 40 -2.74 25.49 6.56
CA THR A 40 -2.09 26.59 5.86
C THR A 40 -0.67 26.11 5.68
N ILE A 41 -0.30 25.74 4.45
CA ILE A 41 1.07 25.35 4.09
C ILE A 41 1.90 26.64 4.24
N GLY A 42 2.35 26.90 5.46
CA GLY A 42 3.19 28.03 5.78
C GLY A 42 4.55 27.81 5.13
N SER A 43 4.95 28.74 4.27
CA SER A 43 6.20 28.75 3.51
C SER A 43 7.48 28.90 4.36
N LYS A 44 7.41 28.67 5.69
CA LYS A 44 8.49 28.96 6.64
C LYS A 44 8.80 27.86 7.67
N SER A 45 8.23 26.65 7.56
CA SER A 45 8.64 25.51 8.40
C SER A 45 9.14 24.34 7.53
N THR A 46 10.37 23.88 7.78
CA THR A 46 11.02 22.75 7.09
C THR A 46 10.61 21.39 7.67
N LYS A 47 9.37 21.26 8.18
CA LYS A 47 8.87 20.02 8.75
C LYS A 47 8.30 19.12 7.65
N LEU A 48 8.77 17.87 7.60
CA LEU A 48 8.28 16.87 6.66
C LEU A 48 6.74 16.78 6.74
N LEU A 49 6.09 17.05 5.61
CA LEU A 49 4.62 17.03 5.46
C LEU A 49 4.05 15.60 5.56
N MET A 50 4.90 14.60 5.32
CA MET A 50 4.56 13.17 5.35
C MET A 50 5.21 12.46 6.53
N ARG A 51 4.51 11.47 7.10
CA ARG A 51 5.07 10.60 8.15
C ARG A 51 6.24 9.78 7.59
N LYS A 52 7.42 9.88 8.23
CA LYS A 52 8.66 9.17 7.84
C LYS A 52 8.44 7.67 7.59
N LEU A 53 7.60 7.01 8.41
CA LEU A 53 7.30 5.59 8.29
C LEU A 53 6.59 5.23 6.97
N LEU A 54 5.61 6.04 6.55
CA LEU A 54 4.86 5.78 5.31
C LEU A 54 5.74 5.97 4.09
N PHE A 55 6.56 7.03 4.07
CA PHE A 55 7.52 7.26 3.00
C PHE A 55 8.55 6.13 2.89
N SER A 56 9.11 5.68 4.03
CA SER A 56 10.05 4.54 4.05
C SER A 56 9.43 3.24 3.54
N ARG A 57 8.18 2.93 3.92
CA ARG A 57 7.45 1.76 3.40
C ARG A 57 7.19 1.83 1.90
N LEU A 58 6.80 3.01 1.40
CA LEU A 58 6.58 3.22 -0.03
C LEU A 58 7.87 3.05 -0.83
N VAL A 59 8.97 3.66 -0.38
CA VAL A 59 10.28 3.53 -1.04
C VAL A 59 10.73 2.07 -1.06
N ARG A 60 10.59 1.35 0.06
CA ARG A 60 10.94 -0.08 0.12
C ARG A 60 10.10 -0.93 -0.83
N LYS A 61 8.79 -0.66 -0.94
CA LYS A 61 7.91 -1.37 -1.87
C LYS A 61 8.35 -1.17 -3.32
N ILE A 62 8.55 0.08 -3.73
CA ILE A 62 8.99 0.41 -5.10
C ILE A 62 10.35 -0.23 -5.40
N ALA A 63 11.29 -0.17 -4.45
CA ALA A 63 12.61 -0.78 -4.61
C ALA A 63 12.52 -2.30 -4.78
N GLN A 64 11.67 -2.99 -3.99
CA GLN A 64 11.46 -4.43 -4.12
C GLN A 64 10.86 -4.79 -5.47
N ASP A 65 9.85 -4.06 -5.93
CA ASP A 65 9.21 -4.32 -7.23
C ASP A 65 10.18 -4.06 -8.39
N ALA A 66 11.01 -3.00 -8.30
CA ALA A 66 12.06 -2.73 -9.27
C ALA A 66 13.11 -3.86 -9.33
N ILE A 67 13.54 -4.37 -8.17
CA ILE A 67 14.49 -5.50 -8.11
C ILE A 67 13.88 -6.75 -8.76
N LYS A 68 12.62 -7.07 -8.49
CA LYS A 68 11.94 -8.21 -9.11
C LYS A 68 11.87 -8.08 -10.63
N ALA A 69 11.49 -6.91 -11.13
CA ALA A 69 11.44 -6.66 -12.57
C ALA A 69 12.82 -6.84 -13.23
N ILE A 70 13.88 -6.30 -12.62
CA ILE A 70 15.26 -6.48 -13.11
C ILE A 70 15.66 -7.97 -13.08
N GLN A 71 15.29 -8.70 -12.02
CA GLN A 71 15.57 -10.13 -11.92
C GLN A 71 14.86 -10.94 -13.00
N GLU A 72 13.61 -10.62 -13.32
CA GLU A 72 12.86 -11.31 -14.39
C GLU A 72 13.47 -11.04 -15.76
N VAL A 73 13.79 -9.78 -16.06
CA VAL A 73 14.43 -9.40 -17.34
C VAL A 73 15.80 -10.05 -17.49
N THR A 74 16.61 -10.06 -16.43
CA THR A 74 17.95 -10.68 -16.47
C THR A 74 17.86 -12.20 -16.61
N LYS A 75 16.91 -12.87 -15.96
CA LYS A 75 16.66 -14.30 -16.16
C LYS A 75 16.24 -14.60 -17.60
N ALA A 76 15.27 -13.87 -18.14
CA ALA A 76 14.80 -14.08 -19.51
C ALA A 76 15.94 -13.90 -20.52
N PHE A 77 16.79 -12.88 -20.32
CA PHE A 77 17.97 -12.66 -21.15
C PHE A 77 18.99 -13.81 -21.07
N LEU A 78 19.30 -14.28 -19.86
CA LEU A 78 20.24 -15.38 -19.68
C LEU A 78 19.69 -16.68 -20.26
N ILE A 79 18.41 -16.98 -20.04
CA ILE A 79 17.74 -18.16 -20.60
C ILE A 79 17.86 -18.15 -22.13
N GLY A 80 17.52 -17.04 -22.79
CA GLY A 80 17.61 -16.94 -24.25
C GLY A 80 19.04 -17.14 -24.79
N ILE A 81 20.05 -16.56 -24.13
CA ILE A 81 21.45 -16.80 -24.53
C ILE A 81 21.82 -18.27 -24.32
N PHE A 82 21.42 -18.88 -23.20
CA PHE A 82 21.75 -20.28 -22.93
C PHE A 82 21.05 -21.25 -23.90
N GLU A 83 19.84 -20.96 -24.34
CA GLU A 83 19.16 -21.69 -25.41
C GLU A 83 19.97 -21.65 -26.70
N ASP A 84 20.42 -20.48 -27.14
CA ASP A 84 21.30 -20.33 -28.31
C ASP A 84 22.64 -21.06 -28.13
N THR A 85 23.23 -21.00 -26.93
CA THR A 85 24.48 -21.73 -26.64
C THR A 85 24.30 -23.24 -26.71
N ASN A 86 23.13 -23.74 -26.29
CA ASN A 86 22.82 -25.15 -26.30
C ASN A 86 22.63 -25.65 -27.74
N ILE A 87 21.95 -24.87 -28.58
CA ILE A 87 21.83 -25.15 -30.02
C ILE A 87 23.22 -25.25 -30.66
N ASN A 88 24.13 -24.33 -30.32
CA ASN A 88 25.51 -24.36 -30.83
C ASN A 88 26.29 -25.60 -30.36
N ALA A 89 26.09 -26.04 -29.11
CA ALA A 89 26.71 -27.25 -28.59
C ALA A 89 26.21 -28.51 -29.33
N ILE A 90 24.89 -28.61 -29.53
CA ILE A 90 24.24 -29.70 -30.29
C ILE A 90 24.70 -29.70 -31.75
N HIS A 91 24.81 -28.53 -32.37
CA HIS A 91 25.34 -28.39 -33.73
C HIS A 91 26.75 -28.96 -33.86
N ALA A 92 27.57 -28.80 -32.81
CA ALA A 92 28.91 -29.39 -32.72
C ALA A 92 28.92 -30.85 -32.21
N LYS A 93 27.78 -31.55 -32.18
CA LYS A 93 27.61 -32.93 -31.69
C LYS A 93 28.05 -33.13 -30.23
N ARG A 94 27.88 -32.12 -29.38
CA ARG A 94 28.19 -32.16 -27.94
C ARG A 94 26.93 -31.87 -27.12
N VAL A 95 26.90 -32.40 -25.90
CA VAL A 95 25.86 -32.08 -24.90
C VAL A 95 26.37 -31.03 -23.90
N THR A 96 27.68 -30.99 -23.66
CA THR A 96 28.31 -30.01 -22.76
C THR A 96 28.52 -28.66 -23.46
N ILE A 97 28.01 -27.60 -22.83
CA ILE A 97 28.17 -26.22 -23.28
C ILE A 97 29.59 -25.74 -22.95
N ASN A 98 30.26 -25.15 -23.94
CA ASN A 98 31.59 -24.57 -23.80
C ASN A 98 31.57 -23.05 -24.02
N THR A 99 32.65 -22.38 -23.57
CA THR A 99 32.83 -20.92 -23.76
C THR A 99 32.78 -20.50 -25.23
N ARG A 100 33.22 -21.36 -26.16
CA ARG A 100 33.16 -21.13 -27.61
C ARG A 100 31.72 -21.02 -28.14
N ASP A 101 30.81 -21.84 -27.60
CA ASP A 101 29.40 -21.87 -28.02
C ASP A 101 28.68 -20.60 -27.56
N MET A 102 29.03 -20.10 -26.37
CA MET A 102 28.55 -18.82 -25.83
C MET A 102 29.10 -17.61 -26.57
N ASN A 103 30.40 -17.61 -26.88
CA ASN A 103 31.01 -16.54 -27.66
C ASN A 103 30.40 -16.44 -29.06
N LEU A 104 30.05 -17.57 -29.67
CA LEU A 104 29.39 -17.61 -30.96
C LEU A 104 27.97 -17.03 -30.88
N ALA A 105 27.15 -17.46 -29.91
CA ALA A 105 25.81 -16.92 -29.70
C ALA A 105 25.82 -15.39 -29.50
N GLN A 106 26.74 -14.88 -28.68
CA GLN A 106 26.88 -13.44 -28.45
C GLN A 106 27.31 -12.66 -29.71
N ARG A 107 28.14 -13.25 -30.58
CA ARG A 107 28.54 -12.62 -31.85
C ARG A 107 27.34 -12.45 -32.77
N TYR A 108 26.50 -13.47 -32.90
CA TYR A 108 25.28 -13.38 -33.68
C TYR A 108 24.32 -12.36 -33.10
N TYR A 109 24.07 -12.38 -31.79
CA TYR A 109 23.22 -11.39 -31.13
C TYR A 109 23.66 -9.94 -31.41
N LYS A 110 24.98 -9.66 -31.31
CA LYS A 110 25.54 -8.34 -31.65
C LYS A 110 25.31 -7.97 -33.12
N LYS A 111 25.47 -8.93 -34.04
CA LYS A 111 25.25 -8.71 -35.48
C LYS A 111 23.78 -8.38 -35.77
N TYR A 112 22.83 -9.16 -35.23
CA TYR A 112 21.39 -8.92 -35.37
C TYR A 112 20.97 -7.57 -34.78
N LYS A 113 21.50 -7.21 -33.61
CA LYS A 113 21.23 -5.91 -32.99
C LYS A 113 21.74 -4.75 -33.84
N LYS A 114 22.93 -4.89 -34.43
CA LYS A 114 23.50 -3.87 -35.33
C LYS A 114 22.66 -3.70 -36.59
N SER A 115 22.17 -4.79 -37.20
CA SER A 115 21.32 -4.71 -38.39
C SER A 115 19.96 -4.07 -38.09
N LEU A 116 19.37 -4.32 -36.92
CA LEU A 116 18.11 -3.70 -36.50
C LEU A 116 18.23 -2.18 -36.24
N GLN A 117 19.42 -1.69 -35.93
CA GLN A 117 19.68 -0.25 -35.75
C GLN A 117 19.95 0.49 -37.07
N GLN A 118 20.15 -0.25 -38.17
CA GLN A 118 20.47 0.28 -39.49
C GLN A 118 19.28 0.26 -40.46
N MET A 119 18.18 -0.38 -40.06
CA MET A 119 16.86 -0.29 -40.71
C MET A 119 16.04 0.81 -40.05
#